data_AF-A0A453MHK7-F1
#
_entry.id   AF-A0A453MHK7-F1
#
_cell.length_a   1.000
_cell.length_b   1.000
_cell.length_c   1.000
_cell.angle_alpha   90.00
_cell.angle_beta   90.00
_cell.angle_gamma   90.00
#
_symmetry.space_group_name_H-M   'P 1'
#
loop_
_entity.id
_entity.type
_entity.pdbx_description
1 polymer ?
#
loop_
_entity_poly.entity_id
_entity_poly.type
_entity_poly.pdbx_seq_one_letter_code
_entity_poly.pdbx_strand_id
1 'polypeptide(L)'
;GQQGVFEAIGPEDVATLIYTSGTGGTPKGVMLTHRNLLHQINNLWDIVPAVPGDRFLSMLPPWHAYERSTEYFIFTHGIQQVYTTVKHLKADLQHHQPHYIISVPLVYETLYSSIQRQISASPPARKTVALALIKISLLFMEAKKIYEGTVLSNSPVKPSFIFYMFNYLRARIVAALLWPLHNLAKMLVYKKIHSSIGISKAGISGGGSLPMHVDKFFEAIGIKVQNGYGLTETSPVVAARRPFCNVLGTVGHPIKHTEIKIVDIETGEVLPDGSKGIVKIKGLPVMKGYY
;
A
#
# COMPACT_ATOMS: atom_id res chain seq x y z
N GLY A 1 27.66 -43.52 -10.03
CA GLY A 1 26.99 -42.32 -9.50
C GLY A 1 25.52 -42.63 -9.36
N GLN A 2 24.94 -42.46 -8.18
CA GLN A 2 23.49 -42.62 -8.01
C GLN A 2 22.79 -41.57 -8.88
N GLN A 3 22.03 -42.02 -9.88
CA GLN A 3 21.04 -41.18 -10.56
C GLN A 3 20.00 -40.82 -9.50
N GLY A 4 20.02 -39.58 -9.02
CA GLY A 4 18.97 -39.08 -8.12
C GLY A 4 17.64 -39.15 -8.84
N VAL A 5 16.70 -39.92 -8.30
CA VAL A 5 15.29 -39.86 -8.71
C VAL A 5 14.75 -38.55 -8.15
N PHE A 6 14.57 -37.56 -9.02
CA PHE A 6 13.90 -36.32 -8.64
C PHE A 6 12.39 -36.60 -8.58
N GLU A 7 11.79 -36.46 -7.40
CA GLU A 7 10.34 -36.51 -7.27
C GLU A 7 9.71 -35.31 -7.98
N ALA A 8 8.60 -35.54 -8.67
CA ALA A 8 7.87 -34.49 -9.35
C ALA A 8 7.16 -33.60 -8.31
N ILE A 9 7.41 -32.29 -8.37
CA ILE A 9 6.81 -31.30 -7.46
C ILE A 9 5.39 -30.96 -7.95
N GLY A 10 4.42 -31.10 -7.06
CA GLY A 10 3.02 -30.73 -7.25
C GLY A 10 2.65 -29.37 -6.65
N PRO A 11 1.52 -28.78 -7.07
CA PRO A 11 1.08 -27.47 -6.57
C PRO A 11 0.68 -27.46 -5.08
N GLU A 12 0.32 -28.62 -4.51
CA GLU A 12 -0.10 -28.77 -3.11
C GLU A 12 1.04 -29.15 -2.16
N ASP A 13 2.24 -29.32 -2.71
CA ASP A 13 3.44 -29.56 -1.92
C ASP A 13 3.84 -28.29 -1.19
N VAL A 14 4.30 -28.47 0.05
CA VAL A 14 4.75 -27.36 0.88
C VAL A 14 6.03 -26.80 0.27
N ALA A 15 5.96 -25.55 -0.18
CA ALA A 15 7.09 -24.84 -0.76
C ALA A 15 7.97 -24.20 0.32
N THR A 16 7.36 -23.73 1.42
CA THR A 16 8.10 -23.11 2.52
C THR A 16 7.34 -23.17 3.84
N LEU A 17 8.12 -23.20 4.93
CA LEU A 17 7.67 -22.85 6.27
C LEU A 17 8.08 -21.41 6.58
N ILE A 18 7.17 -20.59 7.09
CA ILE A 18 7.49 -19.25 7.62
C ILE A 18 7.05 -19.20 9.07
N TYR A 19 8.01 -19.00 9.98
CA TYR A 19 7.70 -18.96 11.41
C TYR A 19 7.14 -17.60 11.82
N THR A 20 6.02 -17.61 12.53
CA THR A 20 5.39 -16.42 13.14
C THR A 20 5.42 -16.55 14.67
N SER A 21 5.39 -15.43 15.39
CA SER A 21 5.61 -15.39 16.84
C SER A 21 4.59 -16.17 17.68
N GLY A 22 3.42 -16.51 17.12
CA GLY A 22 2.38 -17.29 17.80
C GLY A 22 1.76 -16.58 19.01
N THR A 23 0.45 -16.74 19.23
CA THR A 23 -0.22 -16.16 20.42
C THR A 23 0.20 -16.81 21.74
N GLY A 24 0.79 -18.02 21.69
CA GLY A 24 1.25 -18.78 22.85
C GLY A 24 2.73 -18.66 23.17
N GLY A 25 3.47 -17.72 22.54
CA GLY A 25 4.90 -17.50 22.78
C GLY A 25 5.86 -18.47 22.07
N THR A 26 5.38 -19.66 21.67
CA THR A 26 6.13 -20.58 20.81
C THR A 26 5.89 -20.26 19.33
N PRO A 27 6.95 -20.02 18.54
CA PRO A 27 6.80 -19.77 17.10
C PRO A 27 6.14 -20.95 16.38
N LYS A 28 5.21 -20.66 15.47
CA LYS A 28 4.52 -21.68 14.65
C LYS A 28 4.93 -21.55 13.20
N GLY A 29 5.22 -22.67 12.54
CA GLY A 29 5.60 -22.70 11.13
C GLY A 29 4.36 -22.65 10.24
N VAL A 30 4.16 -21.56 9.51
CA VAL A 30 3.09 -21.46 8.50
C VAL A 30 3.49 -22.25 7.26
N MET A 31 2.74 -23.30 6.92
CA MET A 31 2.96 -24.10 5.70
C MET A 31 2.33 -23.42 4.49
N LEU A 32 3.17 -22.87 3.60
CA LEU A 32 2.74 -22.32 2.32
C LEU A 32 3.09 -23.27 1.18
N THR A 33 2.11 -23.56 0.33
CA THR A 33 2.30 -24.43 -0.85
C THR A 33 2.77 -23.64 -2.08
N HIS A 34 3.24 -24.35 -3.10
CA HIS A 34 3.54 -23.73 -4.40
C HIS A 34 2.32 -22.98 -4.97
N ARG A 35 1.11 -23.55 -4.84
CA ARG A 35 -0.14 -22.92 -5.27
C ARG A 35 -0.40 -21.60 -4.55
N ASN A 36 -0.16 -21.55 -3.24
CA ASN A 36 -0.36 -20.32 -2.46
C ASN A 36 0.54 -19.17 -2.95
N LEU A 37 1.83 -19.46 -3.22
CA LEU A 37 2.80 -18.45 -3.66
C LEU A 37 2.55 -18.01 -5.12
N LEU A 38 2.28 -18.97 -6.01
CA LEU A 38 1.91 -18.68 -7.41
C LEU A 38 0.63 -17.84 -7.49
N HIS A 39 -0.30 -18.03 -6.56
CA HIS A 39 -1.48 -17.19 -6.48
C HIS A 39 -1.14 -15.71 -6.28
N GLN A 40 -0.18 -15.36 -5.42
CA GLN A 40 0.26 -13.96 -5.31
C GLN A 40 0.88 -13.46 -6.60
N ILE A 41 1.87 -14.20 -7.13
CA ILE A 41 2.63 -13.81 -8.33
C ILE A 41 1.67 -13.47 -9.48
N ASN A 42 0.65 -14.29 -9.68
CA ASN A 42 -0.30 -14.15 -10.79
C ASN A 42 -1.33 -13.02 -10.59
N ASN A 43 -1.49 -12.48 -9.38
CA ASN A 43 -2.58 -11.55 -9.06
C ASN A 43 -2.13 -10.20 -8.48
N LEU A 44 -0.85 -10.03 -8.12
CA LEU A 44 -0.32 -8.75 -7.64
C LEU A 44 -0.25 -7.66 -8.72
N TRP A 45 -0.35 -8.02 -10.01
CA TRP A 45 -0.29 -7.05 -11.12
C TRP A 45 -1.41 -6.00 -11.08
N ASP A 46 -2.59 -6.32 -10.54
CA ASP A 46 -3.70 -5.36 -10.40
C ASP A 46 -3.38 -4.22 -9.42
N ILE A 47 -2.45 -4.48 -8.50
CA ILE A 47 -1.99 -3.56 -7.45
C ILE A 47 -0.74 -2.85 -7.96
N VAL A 48 0.17 -3.64 -8.51
CA VAL A 48 1.49 -3.20 -8.96
C VAL A 48 1.65 -3.58 -10.44
N PRO A 49 1.12 -2.76 -11.38
CA PRO A 49 1.22 -3.02 -12.82
C PRO A 49 2.62 -2.66 -13.33
N ALA A 50 3.62 -3.33 -12.76
CA ALA A 50 5.01 -3.15 -13.10
C ALA A 50 5.36 -3.89 -14.39
N VAL A 51 6.31 -3.34 -15.13
CA VAL A 51 6.76 -3.85 -16.43
C VAL A 51 8.28 -3.99 -16.44
N PRO A 52 8.85 -4.83 -17.33
CA PRO A 52 10.29 -4.87 -17.53
C PRO A 52 10.88 -3.46 -17.72
N GLY A 53 11.99 -3.17 -17.04
CA GLY A 53 12.58 -1.83 -16.97
C GLY A 53 12.16 -1.00 -15.74
N ASP A 54 11.10 -1.40 -15.03
CA ASP A 54 10.82 -0.84 -13.71
C ASP A 54 11.89 -1.22 -12.70
N ARG A 55 11.95 -0.42 -11.62
CA ARG A 55 12.92 -0.58 -10.52
C ARG A 55 12.18 -0.59 -9.20
N PHE A 56 12.42 -1.61 -8.40
CA PHE A 56 11.90 -1.74 -7.04
C PHE A 56 13.04 -1.51 -6.05
N LEU A 57 12.80 -0.64 -5.07
CA LEU A 57 13.67 -0.53 -3.92
C LEU A 57 13.11 -1.42 -2.79
N SER A 58 13.85 -2.47 -2.47
CA SER A 58 13.55 -3.51 -1.49
C SER A 58 14.35 -3.25 -0.22
N MET A 59 13.69 -3.28 0.94
CA MET A 59 14.34 -3.05 2.24
C MET A 59 13.85 -3.99 3.34
N LEU A 60 12.71 -4.63 3.12
CA LEU A 60 12.17 -5.53 4.11
C LEU A 60 12.95 -6.84 4.04
N PRO A 61 12.94 -7.65 5.11
CA PRO A 61 13.70 -8.89 5.09
C PRO A 61 13.04 -9.96 4.19
N PRO A 62 13.80 -10.68 3.34
CA PRO A 62 13.26 -11.69 2.40
C PRO A 62 12.70 -12.95 3.09
N TRP A 63 12.93 -13.11 4.40
CA TRP A 63 12.28 -14.15 5.21
C TRP A 63 10.87 -13.77 5.65
N HIS A 64 10.47 -12.50 5.56
CA HIS A 64 9.10 -12.08 5.81
C HIS A 64 8.24 -12.35 4.56
N ALA A 65 7.06 -12.95 4.74
CA ALA A 65 6.19 -13.34 3.62
C ALA A 65 5.86 -12.19 2.65
N TYR A 66 5.74 -10.97 3.17
CA TYR A 66 5.42 -9.77 2.38
C TYR A 66 6.52 -9.40 1.40
N GLU A 67 7.77 -9.37 1.86
CA GLU A 67 8.89 -9.12 0.95
C GLU A 67 9.06 -10.29 0.01
N ARG A 68 9.06 -11.52 0.53
CA ARG A 68 9.27 -12.72 -0.29
C ARG A 68 8.33 -12.82 -1.48
N SER A 69 7.03 -12.56 -1.27
CA SER A 69 6.04 -12.61 -2.36
C SER A 69 6.24 -11.47 -3.37
N THR A 70 6.72 -10.33 -2.89
CA THR A 70 7.13 -9.20 -3.73
C THR A 70 8.35 -9.57 -4.58
N GLU A 71 9.38 -10.17 -4.00
CA GLU A 71 10.57 -10.63 -4.73
C GLU A 71 10.20 -11.65 -5.81
N TYR A 72 9.37 -12.64 -5.47
CA TYR A 72 8.89 -13.62 -6.44
C TYR A 72 8.12 -12.95 -7.58
N PHE A 73 7.28 -11.96 -7.29
CA PHE A 73 6.60 -11.17 -8.31
C PHE A 73 7.62 -10.41 -9.20
N ILE A 74 8.60 -9.73 -8.59
CA ILE A 74 9.63 -8.97 -9.31
C ILE A 74 10.45 -9.87 -10.24
N PHE A 75 10.94 -11.01 -9.73
CA PHE A 75 11.78 -11.94 -10.49
C PHE A 75 11.02 -12.58 -11.65
N THR A 76 9.78 -12.99 -11.43
CA THR A 76 8.96 -13.64 -12.48
C THR A 76 8.56 -12.68 -13.60
N HIS A 77 8.55 -11.37 -13.34
CA HIS A 77 8.22 -10.35 -14.33
C HIS A 77 9.45 -9.67 -14.94
N GLY A 78 10.67 -10.13 -14.63
CA GLY A 78 11.91 -9.56 -15.19
C GLY A 78 12.16 -8.10 -14.79
N ILE A 79 11.71 -7.71 -13.59
CA ILE A 79 11.84 -6.36 -13.06
C ILE A 79 13.15 -6.23 -12.28
N GLN A 80 13.75 -5.05 -12.27
CA GLN A 80 14.98 -4.80 -11.50
C GLN A 80 14.65 -4.63 -10.00
N GLN A 81 15.32 -5.41 -9.15
CA GLN A 81 15.32 -5.25 -7.70
C GLN A 81 16.61 -4.58 -7.22
N VAL A 82 16.48 -3.62 -6.32
CA VAL A 82 17.59 -2.94 -5.64
C VAL A 82 17.40 -3.09 -4.14
N TYR A 83 18.38 -3.68 -3.46
CA TYR A 83 18.35 -3.84 -2.00
C TYR A 83 18.91 -2.60 -1.31
N THR A 84 18.24 -2.15 -0.25
CA THR A 84 18.70 -1.08 0.64
C THR A 84 18.52 -1.50 2.11
N THR A 85 19.10 -0.70 3.01
CA THR A 85 18.83 -0.76 4.45
C THR A 85 18.21 0.55 4.93
N VAL A 86 17.71 0.58 6.16
CA VAL A 86 17.22 1.82 6.80
C VAL A 86 18.27 2.93 6.78
N LYS A 87 19.54 2.58 6.98
CA LYS A 87 20.67 3.52 6.98
C LYS A 87 20.90 4.17 5.62
N HIS A 88 20.78 3.39 4.55
CA HIS A 88 21.11 3.80 3.18
C HIS A 88 19.89 4.30 2.38
N LEU A 89 18.68 4.09 2.88
CA LEU A 89 17.41 4.40 2.22
C LEU A 89 17.38 5.75 1.50
N LYS A 90 17.74 6.84 2.19
CA LYS A 90 17.68 8.18 1.61
C LYS A 90 18.65 8.33 0.42
N ALA A 91 19.87 7.82 0.55
CA ALA A 91 20.87 7.89 -0.50
C ALA A 91 20.46 7.03 -1.71
N ASP A 92 19.93 5.84 -1.44
CA ASP A 92 19.55 4.88 -2.48
C ASP A 92 18.28 5.33 -3.23
N LEU A 93 17.33 5.96 -2.55
CA LEU A 93 16.19 6.63 -3.19
C LEU A 93 16.65 7.73 -4.15
N GLN A 94 17.61 8.54 -3.73
CA GLN A 94 18.17 9.61 -4.56
C GLN A 94 18.95 9.06 -5.75
N HIS A 95 19.76 8.03 -5.54
CA HIS A 95 20.64 7.46 -6.56
C HIS A 95 19.87 6.62 -7.59
N HIS A 96 18.99 5.71 -7.13
CA HIS A 96 18.33 4.75 -8.00
C HIS A 96 16.98 5.22 -8.56
N GLN A 97 16.36 6.26 -7.96
CA GLN A 97 15.07 6.82 -8.39
C GLN A 97 14.06 5.71 -8.75
N PRO A 98 13.62 4.90 -7.77
CA PRO A 98 12.85 3.69 -8.04
C PRO A 98 11.44 4.02 -8.55
N HIS A 99 10.88 3.12 -9.35
CA HIS A 99 9.49 3.23 -9.77
C HIS A 99 8.54 2.85 -8.64
N TYR A 100 8.92 1.82 -7.90
CA TYR A 100 8.15 1.30 -6.78
C TYR A 100 9.00 1.14 -5.52
N ILE A 101 8.36 1.32 -4.37
CA ILE A 101 8.90 0.92 -3.07
C ILE A 101 7.84 0.13 -2.34
N ILE A 102 8.23 -0.98 -1.73
CA ILE A 102 7.35 -1.81 -0.91
C ILE A 102 7.90 -1.75 0.51
N SER A 103 7.05 -1.33 1.45
CA SER A 103 7.51 -1.08 2.80
C SER A 103 6.38 -1.08 3.83
N VAL A 104 6.77 -0.89 5.09
CA VAL A 104 5.86 -0.78 6.25
C VAL A 104 5.51 0.68 6.53
N PRO A 105 4.39 0.98 7.23
CA PRO A 105 3.98 2.34 7.57
C PRO A 105 5.10 3.21 8.16
N LEU A 106 5.92 2.65 9.03
CA LEU A 106 7.03 3.33 9.70
C LEU A 106 8.01 4.00 8.72
N VAL A 107 8.22 3.41 7.54
CA VAL A 107 9.13 3.96 6.53
C VAL A 107 8.51 5.19 5.86
N TYR A 108 7.21 5.16 5.59
CA TYR A 108 6.47 6.32 5.10
C TYR A 108 6.42 7.43 6.16
N GLU A 109 6.24 7.10 7.44
CA GLU A 109 6.33 8.04 8.56
C GLU A 109 7.73 8.66 8.68
N THR A 110 8.78 7.88 8.46
CA THR A 110 10.17 8.34 8.49
C THR A 110 10.45 9.30 7.33
N LEU A 111 10.00 8.94 6.11
CA LEU A 111 10.10 9.82 4.95
C LEU A 111 9.33 11.13 5.15
N TYR A 112 8.09 11.04 5.63
CA TYR A 112 7.27 12.19 6.01
C TYR A 112 8.00 13.11 7.00
N SER A 113 8.50 12.55 8.11
CA SER A 113 9.19 13.30 9.15
C SER A 113 10.48 13.96 8.64
N SER A 114 11.22 13.27 7.77
CA SER A 114 12.42 13.80 7.12
C SER A 114 12.10 15.02 6.25
N ILE A 115 11.02 14.96 5.46
CA ILE A 115 10.55 16.09 4.63
C ILE A 115 10.10 17.25 5.51
N GLN A 116 9.32 16.98 6.56
CA GLN A 116 8.86 18.00 7.51
C GLN A 116 10.03 18.71 8.20
N ARG A 117 11.07 17.96 8.58
CA ARG A 117 12.30 18.52 9.14
C ARG A 117 13.03 19.41 8.13
N GLN A 118 13.13 18.98 6.88
CA GLN A 118 13.76 19.76 5.81
C GLN A 118 13.02 21.08 5.52
N ILE A 119 11.68 21.06 5.55
CA ILE A 119 10.86 22.27 5.41
C ILE A 119 11.05 23.17 6.64
N SER A 120 11.06 22.59 7.84
CA SER A 120 11.19 23.34 9.09
C SER A 120 12.55 24.03 9.27
N ALA A 121 13.62 23.44 8.72
CA ALA A 121 14.97 23.99 8.70
C ALA A 121 15.18 25.07 7.61
N SER A 122 14.20 25.31 6.74
CA SER A 122 14.28 26.36 5.71
C SER A 122 14.05 27.76 6.30
N PRO A 123 14.53 28.84 5.64
CA PRO A 123 14.29 30.22 6.09
C PRO A 123 12.80 30.53 6.33
N PRO A 124 12.44 31.42 7.28
CA PRO A 124 11.06 31.64 7.70
C PRO A 124 10.08 31.88 6.55
N ALA A 125 10.44 32.74 5.59
CA ALA A 125 9.60 33.02 4.42
C ALA A 125 9.34 31.76 3.58
N ARG A 126 10.38 30.97 3.30
CA ARG A 126 10.26 29.72 2.52
C ARG A 126 9.45 28.66 3.26
N LYS A 127 9.65 28.53 4.57
CA LYS A 127 8.88 27.63 5.43
C LYS A 127 7.40 27.98 5.39
N THR A 128 7.04 29.24 5.59
CA THR A 128 5.64 29.71 5.58
C THR A 128 4.98 29.45 4.23
N VAL A 129 5.66 29.78 3.13
CA VAL A 129 5.14 29.50 1.77
C VAL A 129 4.95 28.00 1.55
N ALA A 130 5.93 27.17 1.91
CA ALA A 130 5.82 25.72 1.74
C ALA A 130 4.65 25.12 2.53
N LEU A 131 4.49 25.50 3.80
CA LEU A 131 3.39 25.02 4.65
C LEU A 131 2.03 25.48 4.13
N ALA A 132 1.92 26.73 3.67
CA ALA A 132 0.68 27.25 3.08
C ALA A 132 0.30 26.47 1.80
N LEU A 133 1.28 26.21 0.91
CA LEU A 133 1.08 25.46 -0.32
C LEU A 133 0.72 23.98 -0.07
N ILE A 134 1.30 23.35 0.96
CA ILE A 134 0.92 22.00 1.40
C ILE A 134 -0.52 21.99 1.92
N LYS A 135 -0.90 22.97 2.75
CA LYS A 135 -2.28 23.08 3.26
C LYS A 135 -3.29 23.28 2.13
N ILE A 136 -2.97 24.12 1.15
CA ILE A 136 -3.79 24.30 -0.06
C ILE A 136 -3.93 22.98 -0.82
N SER A 137 -2.84 22.24 -0.99
CA SER A 137 -2.88 20.96 -1.71
C SER A 137 -3.66 19.88 -0.96
N LEU A 138 -3.61 19.85 0.37
CA LEU A 138 -4.46 18.98 1.19
C LEU A 138 -5.94 19.29 0.95
N LEU A 139 -6.34 20.57 1.00
CA LEU A 139 -7.72 20.99 0.74
C LEU A 139 -8.16 20.70 -0.69
N PHE A 140 -7.27 20.92 -1.67
CA PHE A 140 -7.50 20.58 -3.07
C PHE A 140 -7.74 19.07 -3.23
N MET A 141 -6.91 18.22 -2.62
CA MET A 141 -7.06 16.77 -2.71
C MET A 141 -8.33 16.27 -1.99
N GLU A 142 -8.71 16.87 -0.87
CA GLU A 142 -9.99 16.56 -0.21
C GLU A 142 -11.19 16.89 -1.10
N ALA A 143 -11.20 18.08 -1.71
CA ALA A 143 -12.24 18.47 -2.66
C ALA A 143 -12.23 17.56 -3.91
N LYS A 144 -11.04 17.22 -4.41
CA LYS A 144 -10.86 16.33 -5.56
C LYS A 144 -11.49 14.97 -5.35
N LYS A 145 -11.20 14.33 -4.21
CA LYS A 145 -11.74 12.99 -3.90
C LYS A 145 -13.26 12.96 -3.84
N ILE A 146 -13.90 14.04 -3.35
CA ILE A 146 -15.37 14.10 -3.25
C ILE A 146 -16.01 13.97 -4.63
N TYR A 147 -15.55 14.73 -5.64
CA TYR A 147 -16.15 14.67 -6.98
C TYR A 147 -15.63 13.50 -7.82
N GLU A 148 -14.47 12.92 -7.50
CA GLU A 148 -14.00 11.66 -8.08
C GLU A 148 -14.67 10.42 -7.47
N GLY A 149 -15.43 10.60 -6.38
CA GLY A 149 -16.12 9.49 -5.71
C GLY A 149 -15.19 8.56 -4.94
N THR A 150 -13.99 9.01 -4.56
CA THR A 150 -12.97 8.23 -3.86
C THR A 150 -12.92 8.53 -2.35
N VAL A 151 -14.06 8.94 -1.78
CA VAL A 151 -14.22 9.22 -0.35
C VAL A 151 -14.91 8.05 0.34
N LEU A 152 -14.37 7.64 1.49
CA LEU A 152 -15.03 6.68 2.36
C LEU A 152 -16.14 7.39 3.17
N SER A 153 -17.38 6.91 3.05
CA SER A 153 -18.48 7.33 3.92
C SER A 153 -18.54 6.44 5.15
N ASN A 154 -18.51 7.05 6.33
CA ASN A 154 -18.76 6.34 7.60
C ASN A 154 -20.26 6.36 7.98
N SER A 155 -21.11 7.03 7.20
CA SER A 155 -22.55 7.03 7.44
C SER A 155 -23.19 5.77 6.85
N PRO A 156 -23.93 4.98 7.66
CA PRO A 156 -24.69 3.84 7.16
C PRO A 156 -25.90 4.28 6.31
N VAL A 157 -26.35 5.53 6.50
CA VAL A 157 -27.45 6.11 5.73
C VAL A 157 -26.90 6.74 4.46
N LYS A 158 -27.42 6.31 3.30
CA LYS A 158 -27.13 6.94 2.01
C LYS A 158 -27.66 8.38 2.02
N PRO A 159 -26.83 9.39 1.74
CA PRO A 159 -27.30 10.76 1.66
C PRO A 159 -28.34 10.93 0.55
N SER A 160 -29.21 11.93 0.68
CA SER A 160 -30.15 12.29 -0.39
C SER A 160 -29.40 12.73 -1.65
N PHE A 161 -30.01 12.50 -2.82
CA PHE A 161 -29.41 12.87 -4.10
C PHE A 161 -29.05 14.37 -4.18
N ILE A 162 -29.91 15.24 -3.64
CA ILE A 162 -29.69 16.69 -3.60
C ILE A 162 -28.46 17.05 -2.76
N PHE A 163 -28.29 16.41 -1.59
CA PHE A 163 -27.12 16.63 -0.73
C PHE A 163 -25.83 16.18 -1.42
N TYR A 164 -25.86 15.04 -2.11
CA TYR A 164 -24.73 14.57 -2.90
C TYR A 164 -24.39 15.56 -4.03
N MET A 165 -25.40 16.01 -4.79
CA MET A 165 -25.23 16.97 -5.88
C MET A 165 -24.62 18.29 -5.40
N PHE A 166 -25.10 18.82 -4.27
CA PHE A 166 -24.56 20.05 -3.67
C PHE A 166 -23.09 19.88 -3.27
N ASN A 167 -22.74 18.80 -2.57
CA ASN A 167 -21.36 18.52 -2.19
C ASN A 167 -20.44 18.32 -3.40
N TYR A 168 -20.93 17.61 -4.42
CA TYR A 168 -20.22 17.42 -5.68
C TYR A 168 -19.90 18.76 -6.36
N LEU A 169 -20.90 19.62 -6.55
CA LEU A 169 -20.72 20.94 -7.19
C LEU A 169 -19.78 21.84 -6.37
N ARG A 170 -20.01 21.93 -5.06
CA ARG A 170 -19.14 22.69 -4.15
C ARG A 170 -17.69 22.20 -4.24
N ALA A 171 -17.47 20.89 -4.18
CA ALA A 171 -16.14 20.30 -4.24
C ALA A 171 -15.45 20.57 -5.58
N ARG A 172 -16.18 20.51 -6.70
CA ARG A 172 -15.65 20.89 -8.02
C ARG A 172 -15.24 22.35 -8.09
N ILE A 173 -16.07 23.27 -7.58
CA ILE A 173 -15.74 24.70 -7.55
C ILE A 173 -14.50 24.95 -6.69
N VAL A 174 -14.45 24.40 -5.48
CA VAL A 174 -13.29 24.54 -4.58
C VAL A 174 -12.03 23.98 -5.24
N ALA A 175 -12.09 22.79 -5.83
CA ALA A 175 -10.95 22.21 -6.51
C ALA A 175 -10.50 23.05 -7.72
N ALA A 176 -11.42 23.60 -8.51
CA ALA A 176 -11.10 24.47 -9.63
C ALA A 176 -10.39 25.76 -9.17
N LEU A 177 -10.85 26.37 -8.07
CA LEU A 177 -10.23 27.57 -7.49
C LEU A 177 -8.83 27.28 -6.91
N LEU A 178 -8.65 26.12 -6.27
CA LEU A 178 -7.36 25.76 -5.66
C LEU A 178 -6.37 25.14 -6.67
N TRP A 179 -6.83 24.73 -7.85
CA TRP A 179 -6.01 24.05 -8.86
C TRP A 179 -4.75 24.85 -9.28
N PRO A 180 -4.83 26.17 -9.57
CA PRO A 180 -3.64 26.96 -9.92
C PRO A 180 -2.62 26.99 -8.78
N LEU A 181 -3.09 27.14 -7.54
CA LEU A 181 -2.22 27.19 -6.35
C LEU A 181 -1.59 25.81 -6.05
N HIS A 182 -2.33 24.73 -6.27
CA HIS A 182 -1.79 23.37 -6.18
C HIS A 182 -0.70 23.12 -7.25
N ASN A 183 -0.88 23.62 -8.48
CA ASN A 183 0.16 23.53 -9.49
C ASN A 183 1.38 24.40 -9.18
N LEU A 184 1.18 25.56 -8.57
CA LEU A 184 2.28 26.37 -8.04
C LEU A 184 3.06 25.60 -6.97
N ALA A 185 2.36 24.86 -6.09
CA ALA A 185 2.99 23.98 -5.09
C ALA A 185 3.86 22.89 -5.74
N LYS A 186 3.40 22.28 -6.84
CA LYS A 186 4.18 21.29 -7.60
C LYS A 186 5.50 21.86 -8.09
N MET A 187 5.45 23.06 -8.68
CA MET A 187 6.62 23.71 -9.26
C MET A 187 7.63 24.16 -8.20
N LEU A 188 7.17 24.80 -7.12
CA LEU A 188 8.05 25.44 -6.14
C LEU A 188 8.52 24.50 -5.03
N VAL A 189 7.69 23.54 -4.63
CA VAL A 189 7.94 22.69 -3.46
C VAL A 189 8.15 21.25 -3.88
N TYR A 190 7.20 20.66 -4.61
CA TYR A 190 7.18 19.20 -4.80
C TYR A 190 8.25 18.71 -5.76
N LYS A 191 8.62 19.49 -6.78
CA LYS A 191 9.74 19.14 -7.68
C LYS A 191 11.03 18.77 -6.92
N LYS A 192 11.36 19.52 -5.86
CA LYS A 192 12.54 19.26 -5.02
C LYS A 192 12.35 18.04 -4.12
N ILE A 193 11.14 17.82 -3.61
CA ILE A 193 10.81 16.66 -2.79
C ILE A 193 10.87 15.38 -3.65
N HIS A 194 10.27 15.41 -4.83
CA HIS A 194 10.27 14.31 -5.80
C HIS A 194 11.68 13.95 -6.23
N SER A 195 12.55 14.93 -6.54
CA SER A 195 13.95 14.63 -6.86
C SER A 195 14.69 13.93 -5.71
N SER A 196 14.27 14.14 -4.46
CA SER A 196 14.91 13.51 -3.30
C SER A 196 14.35 12.14 -2.93
N ILE A 197 13.08 11.85 -3.26
CA ILE A 197 12.42 10.59 -2.90
C ILE A 197 12.45 9.62 -4.09
N GLY A 198 12.33 10.14 -5.30
CA GLY A 198 12.52 9.39 -6.55
C GLY A 198 11.45 8.35 -6.88
N ILE A 199 10.42 8.17 -6.04
CA ILE A 199 9.30 7.26 -6.30
C ILE A 199 8.44 7.83 -7.43
N SER A 200 8.47 7.19 -8.60
CA SER A 200 7.79 7.71 -9.80
C SER A 200 6.43 7.06 -10.11
N LYS A 201 6.17 5.82 -9.67
CA LYS A 201 4.87 5.14 -9.88
C LYS A 201 4.04 5.02 -8.60
N ALA A 202 4.48 4.23 -7.61
CA ALA A 202 3.77 4.09 -6.34
C ALA A 202 4.64 3.51 -5.21
N GLY A 203 4.38 3.92 -3.98
CA GLY A 203 4.75 3.17 -2.79
C GLY A 203 3.61 2.23 -2.37
N ILE A 204 3.94 1.04 -1.88
CA ILE A 204 2.99 0.11 -1.27
C ILE A 204 3.31 -0.01 0.22
N SER A 205 2.30 0.24 1.06
CA SER A 205 2.35 0.12 2.51
C SER A 205 1.60 -1.13 2.94
N GLY A 206 2.22 -1.96 3.78
CA GLY A 206 1.60 -3.17 4.34
C GLY A 206 2.23 -3.58 5.67
N GLY A 207 1.66 -4.59 6.32
CA GLY A 207 2.17 -5.11 7.60
C GLY A 207 1.88 -4.22 8.82
N GLY A 208 1.11 -3.14 8.67
CA GLY A 208 0.67 -2.28 9.76
C GLY A 208 -0.33 -1.23 9.31
N SER A 209 -0.89 -0.49 10.26
CA SER A 209 -1.83 0.61 9.99
C SER A 209 -1.11 1.85 9.47
N LEU A 210 -1.41 2.28 8.25
CA LEU A 210 -0.89 3.52 7.69
C LEU A 210 -1.61 4.74 8.30
N PRO A 211 -0.89 5.67 8.98
CA PRO A 211 -1.54 6.84 9.57
C PRO A 211 -2.15 7.76 8.51
N MET A 212 -3.39 8.18 8.73
CA MET A 212 -4.14 9.00 7.77
C MET A 212 -3.43 10.31 7.40
N HIS A 213 -2.74 10.95 8.34
CA HIS A 213 -2.04 12.20 8.08
C HIS A 213 -0.84 12.02 7.13
N VAL A 214 -0.17 10.85 7.20
CA VAL A 214 0.92 10.47 6.29
C VAL A 214 0.36 10.15 4.90
N ASP A 215 -0.71 9.35 4.86
CA ASP A 215 -1.41 8.96 3.62
C ASP A 215 -1.88 10.20 2.84
N LYS A 216 -2.58 11.13 3.53
CA LYS A 216 -3.01 12.42 2.97
C LYS A 216 -1.85 13.29 2.49
N PHE A 217 -0.73 13.30 3.23
CA PHE A 217 0.43 14.09 2.87
C PHE A 217 1.04 13.61 1.55
N PHE A 218 1.31 12.31 1.42
CA PHE A 218 1.88 11.75 0.20
C PHE A 218 0.98 11.97 -1.01
N GLU A 219 -0.33 11.79 -0.84
CA GLU A 219 -1.32 12.12 -1.87
C GLU A 219 -1.26 13.61 -2.27
N ALA A 220 -1.19 14.53 -1.30
CA ALA A 220 -1.14 15.97 -1.56
C ALA A 220 0.11 16.42 -2.29
N ILE A 221 1.27 15.78 -2.04
CA ILE A 221 2.51 16.06 -2.77
C ILE A 221 2.59 15.27 -4.09
N GLY A 222 1.59 14.47 -4.44
CA GLY A 222 1.52 13.74 -5.72
C GLY A 222 2.31 12.44 -5.76
N ILE A 223 2.67 11.86 -4.61
CA ILE A 223 3.26 10.52 -4.52
C ILE A 223 2.14 9.54 -4.17
N LYS A 224 1.89 8.56 -5.04
CA LYS A 224 0.87 7.54 -4.79
C LYS A 224 1.38 6.57 -3.73
N VAL A 225 0.65 6.43 -2.62
CA VAL A 225 0.85 5.37 -1.64
C VAL A 225 -0.41 4.49 -1.62
N GLN A 226 -0.23 3.21 -1.87
CA GLN A 226 -1.27 2.19 -1.84
C GLN A 226 -1.15 1.42 -0.53
N ASN A 227 -2.24 1.23 0.19
CA ASN A 227 -2.25 0.45 1.42
C ASN A 227 -2.78 -0.96 1.15
N GLY A 228 -2.20 -1.96 1.82
CA GLY A 228 -2.61 -3.36 1.71
C GLY A 228 -2.69 -4.05 3.06
N TYR A 229 -3.41 -5.16 3.07
CA TYR A 229 -3.65 -5.99 4.25
C TYR A 229 -3.44 -7.46 3.92
N GLY A 230 -2.95 -8.17 4.93
CA GLY A 230 -2.87 -9.61 4.94
C GLY A 230 -1.90 -10.13 6.00
N LEU A 231 -1.77 -11.45 6.04
CA LEU A 231 -1.10 -12.21 7.09
C LEU A 231 -0.15 -13.20 6.44
N THR A 232 0.85 -13.70 7.16
CA THR A 232 1.73 -14.77 6.64
C THR A 232 0.91 -15.99 6.23
N GLU A 233 -0.14 -16.30 7.00
CA GLU A 233 -1.11 -17.39 6.81
C GLU A 233 -1.98 -17.22 5.55
N THR A 234 -1.91 -16.07 4.89
CA THR A 234 -2.64 -15.77 3.65
C THR A 234 -1.69 -15.41 2.49
N SER A 235 -0.42 -15.79 2.63
CA SER A 235 0.59 -15.87 1.59
C SER A 235 1.10 -14.63 0.84
N PRO A 236 1.11 -13.36 1.28
CA PRO A 236 0.45 -12.77 2.42
C PRO A 236 -0.67 -11.80 2.04
N VAL A 237 -0.66 -11.22 0.83
CA VAL A 237 -1.58 -10.13 0.49
C VAL A 237 -2.96 -10.71 0.19
N VAL A 238 -3.99 -10.15 0.81
CA VAL A 238 -5.40 -10.53 0.57
C VAL A 238 -6.24 -9.38 0.06
N ALA A 239 -5.88 -8.16 0.41
CA ALA A 239 -6.51 -6.95 -0.09
C ALA A 239 -5.48 -5.84 -0.24
N ALA A 240 -5.63 -5.04 -1.29
CA ALA A 240 -4.82 -3.83 -1.47
C ALA A 240 -5.56 -2.79 -2.29
N ARG A 241 -5.20 -1.52 -2.07
CA ARG A 241 -5.62 -0.42 -2.94
C ARG A 241 -4.94 -0.56 -4.30
N ARG A 242 -5.61 -0.09 -5.35
CA ARG A 242 -5.14 -0.20 -6.73
C ARG A 242 -4.79 1.17 -7.31
N PRO A 243 -3.94 1.28 -8.34
CA PRO A 243 -3.57 2.57 -8.93
C PRO A 243 -4.76 3.40 -9.43
N PHE A 244 -5.83 2.72 -9.85
CA PHE A 244 -7.09 3.32 -10.34
C PHE A 244 -8.17 3.44 -9.26
N CYS A 245 -7.96 2.87 -8.07
CA CYS A 245 -8.91 2.90 -6.96
C CYS A 245 -8.13 2.94 -5.64
N ASN A 246 -7.66 4.14 -5.28
CA ASN A 246 -6.82 4.39 -4.10
C ASN A 246 -7.56 5.17 -3.02
N VAL A 247 -8.64 4.59 -2.47
CA VAL A 247 -9.48 5.23 -1.45
C VAL A 247 -8.75 5.28 -0.10
N LEU A 248 -8.37 6.48 0.34
CA LEU A 248 -7.65 6.67 1.61
C LEU A 248 -8.47 6.16 2.81
N GLY A 249 -7.79 5.65 3.82
CA GLY A 249 -8.40 5.04 5.02
C GLY A 249 -8.86 3.60 4.87
N THR A 250 -8.79 3.03 3.65
CA THR A 250 -9.13 1.62 3.42
C THR A 250 -7.88 0.75 3.26
N VAL A 251 -8.04 -0.56 3.28
CA VAL A 251 -7.02 -1.53 2.81
C VAL A 251 -7.22 -1.90 1.34
N GLY A 252 -8.22 -1.31 0.68
CA GLY A 252 -8.58 -1.60 -0.71
C GLY A 252 -9.43 -2.86 -0.88
N HIS A 253 -9.44 -3.38 -2.11
CA HIS A 253 -10.31 -4.49 -2.50
C HIS A 253 -9.57 -5.83 -2.33
N PRO A 254 -10.30 -6.93 -2.11
CA PRO A 254 -9.71 -8.26 -2.19
C PRO A 254 -8.95 -8.48 -3.50
N ILE A 255 -7.85 -9.23 -3.44
CA ILE A 255 -7.20 -9.75 -4.65
C ILE A 255 -8.10 -10.79 -5.30
N LYS A 256 -7.86 -11.08 -6.58
CA LYS A 256 -8.64 -12.09 -7.32
C LYS A 256 -8.65 -13.43 -6.58
N HIS A 257 -9.73 -14.19 -6.72
CA HIS A 257 -9.91 -15.51 -6.07
C HIS A 257 -9.76 -15.50 -4.54
N THR A 258 -9.97 -14.35 -3.91
CA THR A 258 -9.98 -14.19 -2.45
C THR A 258 -11.29 -13.54 -2.03
N GLU A 259 -12.01 -14.21 -1.13
CA GLU A 259 -13.22 -13.72 -0.51
C GLU A 259 -12.91 -13.23 0.90
N ILE A 260 -13.43 -12.05 1.25
CA ILE A 260 -13.33 -11.49 2.59
C ILE A 260 -14.75 -11.20 3.09
N LYS A 261 -15.06 -11.63 4.30
CA LYS A 261 -16.32 -11.34 4.99
C LYS A 261 -16.05 -10.80 6.39
N ILE A 262 -16.94 -9.91 6.85
CA ILE A 262 -16.97 -9.47 8.24
C ILE A 262 -18.07 -10.28 8.93
N VAL A 263 -17.73 -10.94 10.03
CA VAL A 263 -18.67 -11.77 10.79
C VAL A 263 -18.74 -11.35 12.24
N ASP A 264 -19.87 -11.64 12.87
CA ASP A 264 -20.03 -11.49 14.32
C ASP A 264 -19.09 -12.45 15.06
N ILE A 265 -18.59 -12.02 16.22
CA ILE A 265 -17.64 -12.78 17.02
C ILE A 265 -18.29 -13.97 17.74
N GLU A 266 -19.55 -13.83 18.15
CA GLU A 266 -20.28 -14.83 18.93
C GLU A 266 -21.08 -15.76 18.02
N THR A 267 -21.86 -15.19 17.08
CA THR A 267 -22.77 -15.96 16.23
C THR A 267 -22.09 -16.50 14.97
N GLY A 268 -21.00 -15.85 14.52
CA GLY A 268 -20.34 -16.18 13.26
C GLY A 268 -21.13 -15.80 12.01
N GLU A 269 -22.27 -15.12 12.16
CA GLU A 269 -23.10 -14.64 11.05
C GLU A 269 -22.42 -13.49 10.29
N VAL A 270 -22.73 -13.38 8.99
CA VAL A 270 -22.18 -12.31 8.15
C VAL A 270 -22.86 -10.99 8.50
N LEU A 271 -22.05 -9.99 8.83
CA LEU A 271 -22.52 -8.65 9.19
C LEU A 271 -22.71 -7.77 7.94
N PRO A 272 -23.68 -6.83 7.97
CA PRO A 272 -23.89 -5.89 6.88
C PRO A 272 -22.78 -4.83 6.81
N ASP A 273 -22.70 -4.16 5.66
CA ASP A 273 -21.74 -3.07 5.40
C ASP A 273 -21.78 -1.99 6.49
N GLY A 274 -20.59 -1.56 6.94
CA GLY A 274 -20.43 -0.56 8.01
C GLY A 274 -20.38 -1.13 9.43
N SER A 275 -20.67 -2.42 9.60
CA SER A 275 -20.52 -3.11 10.88
C SER A 275 -19.06 -3.44 11.21
N LYS A 276 -18.74 -3.53 12.50
CA LYS A 276 -17.44 -4.00 13.01
C LYS A 276 -17.55 -5.45 13.44
N GLY A 277 -16.60 -6.28 13.06
CA GLY A 277 -16.57 -7.70 13.41
C GLY A 277 -15.24 -8.36 13.05
N ILE A 278 -15.22 -9.69 13.05
CA ILE A 278 -14.05 -10.49 12.69
C ILE A 278 -13.93 -10.58 11.17
N VAL A 279 -12.72 -10.34 10.66
CA VAL A 279 -12.38 -10.56 9.25
C VAL A 279 -12.15 -12.06 9.01
N LYS A 280 -12.97 -12.68 8.18
CA LYS A 280 -12.77 -14.05 7.67
C LYS A 280 -12.34 -14.01 6.22
N ILE A 281 -11.32 -14.80 5.89
CA ILE A 281 -10.71 -14.87 4.57
C ILE A 281 -10.85 -16.30 4.05
N LYS A 282 -11.25 -16.44 2.79
CA LYS A 282 -11.34 -17.71 2.09
C LYS A 282 -10.76 -17.57 0.69
N GLY A 283 -9.98 -18.55 0.25
CA GLY A 283 -9.48 -18.62 -1.12
C GLY A 283 -8.13 -19.31 -1.22
N LEU A 284 -7.54 -19.23 -2.41
CA LEU A 284 -6.22 -19.77 -2.72
C LEU A 284 -5.04 -19.21 -1.91
N PRO A 285 -5.06 -17.98 -1.35
CA PRO A 285 -3.94 -17.49 -0.55
C PRO A 285 -3.81 -18.18 0.81
N VAL A 286 -4.85 -18.84 1.30
CA VAL A 286 -4.87 -19.41 2.66
C VAL A 286 -3.90 -20.58 2.75
N MET A 287 -3.04 -20.56 3.78
CA MET A 287 -2.04 -21.58 4.09
C MET A 287 -2.63 -22.99 4.17
N LYS A 288 -1.76 -24.01 4.05
CA LYS A 288 -2.13 -25.42 4.27
C LYS A 288 -2.45 -25.70 5.75
N GLY A 289 -1.74 -25.03 6.66
CA GLY A 289 -1.88 -25.19 8.10
C GLY A 289 -0.60 -24.77 8.85
N TYR A 290 -0.59 -24.96 10.15
CA TYR A 290 0.63 -24.84 10.96
C TYR A 290 1.35 -26.19 11.02
N TYR A 291 2.68 -26.16 10.95
CA TYR A 291 3.59 -27.28 11.23
C TYR A 291 3.75 -27.50 12.73
#